data_AF-A0A7U9SHM9-F1
#
_entry.id   AF-A0A7U9SHM9-F1
#
_cell.length_a   1.000
_cell.length_b   1.000
_cell.length_c   1.000
_cell.angle_alpha   90.00
_cell.angle_beta   90.00
_cell.angle_gamma   90.00
#
_symmetry.space_group_name_H-M   'P 1'
#
loop_
_entity.id
_entity.type
_entity.pdbx_description
1 polymer ?
#
loop_
_entity_poly.entity_id
_entity_poly.type
_entity_poly.pdbx_seq_one_letter_code
_entity_poly.pdbx_strand_id
1 'polypeptide(L)'
;MQCAHKNLATSDLLLKSELLRLFYLLASTPGLCTEHTVSTESRMTETLRPVLTYIQKHHSESVTIEQLAKIAHMSSSYFMSCFKQNFGLGAIEYLNQARIRSACDLLRNTDRSISDIAFDTGFHNLSNFNRQFRTKVGCSPQTYRKESVLS
;
A
#
# COMPACT_ATOMS: atom_id res chain seq x y z
N MET A 1 -49.12 -13.21 -14.86
CA MET A 1 -47.64 -13.15 -14.78
C MET A 1 -47.20 -12.40 -13.53
N GLN A 2 -47.16 -13.04 -12.34
CA GLN A 2 -46.79 -12.33 -11.10
C GLN A 2 -46.33 -13.29 -9.98
N CYS A 3 -45.34 -14.14 -10.24
CA CYS A 3 -44.76 -15.00 -9.19
C CYS A 3 -43.23 -14.93 -9.06
N ALA A 4 -42.50 -14.26 -9.97
CA ALA A 4 -41.04 -14.24 -9.93
C ALA A 4 -40.43 -13.16 -9.01
N HIS A 5 -41.18 -12.10 -8.69
CA HIS A 5 -40.61 -10.91 -8.02
C HIS A 5 -40.65 -10.94 -6.48
N LYS A 6 -41.49 -11.81 -5.88
CA LYS A 6 -41.62 -11.92 -4.41
C LYS A 6 -40.52 -12.75 -3.76
N ASN A 7 -39.99 -13.76 -4.47
CA ASN A 7 -38.95 -14.65 -3.94
C ASN A 7 -37.60 -13.95 -3.75
N LEU A 8 -37.24 -12.99 -4.62
CA LEU A 8 -35.95 -12.33 -4.54
C LEU A 8 -35.82 -11.45 -3.28
N ALA A 9 -36.89 -10.74 -2.91
CA ALA A 9 -36.93 -9.91 -1.71
C ALA A 9 -36.91 -10.74 -0.42
N THR A 10 -37.64 -11.88 -0.39
CA THR A 10 -37.60 -12.79 0.77
C THR A 10 -36.26 -13.48 0.91
N SER A 11 -35.62 -13.89 -0.20
CA SER A 11 -34.28 -14.44 -0.20
C SER A 11 -33.23 -13.41 0.21
N ASP A 12 -33.37 -12.15 -0.21
CA ASP A 12 -32.49 -11.05 0.23
C ASP A 12 -32.64 -10.77 1.72
N LEU A 13 -33.88 -10.75 2.25
CA LEU A 13 -34.12 -10.58 3.68
C LEU A 13 -33.58 -11.75 4.50
N LEU A 14 -33.75 -12.99 4.02
CA LEU A 14 -33.18 -14.19 4.65
C LEU A 14 -31.65 -14.15 4.64
N LEU A 15 -31.04 -13.78 3.51
CA LEU A 15 -29.60 -13.64 3.41
C LEU A 15 -29.09 -12.54 4.36
N LYS A 16 -29.75 -11.39 4.41
CA LYS A 16 -29.43 -10.31 5.34
C LYS A 16 -29.58 -10.74 6.79
N SER A 17 -30.62 -11.50 7.15
CA SER A 17 -30.78 -11.99 8.52
C SER A 17 -29.71 -12.99 8.90
N GLU A 18 -29.32 -13.90 8.01
CA GLU A 18 -28.25 -14.87 8.27
C GLU A 18 -26.87 -14.19 8.34
N LEU A 19 -26.61 -13.19 7.49
CA LEU A 19 -25.39 -12.39 7.56
C LEU A 19 -25.31 -11.57 8.83
N LEU A 20 -26.41 -10.91 9.23
CA LEU A 20 -26.47 -10.17 10.49
C LEU A 20 -26.29 -11.08 11.69
N ARG A 21 -26.85 -12.29 11.66
CA ARG A 21 -26.66 -13.31 12.69
C ARG A 21 -25.21 -13.79 12.76
N LEU A 22 -24.58 -14.02 11.61
CA LEU A 22 -23.15 -14.35 11.54
C LEU A 22 -22.31 -13.22 12.14
N PHE A 23 -22.54 -11.96 11.75
CA PHE A 23 -21.82 -10.82 12.31
C PHE A 23 -22.04 -10.66 13.82
N TYR A 24 -23.28 -10.84 14.28
CA TYR A 24 -23.59 -10.82 15.71
C TYR A 24 -22.85 -11.93 16.46
N LEU A 25 -22.83 -13.17 15.93
CA LEU A 25 -22.09 -14.29 16.52
C LEU A 25 -20.59 -14.03 16.55
N LEU A 26 -20.02 -13.44 15.49
CA LEU A 26 -18.60 -13.05 15.45
C LEU A 26 -18.29 -11.93 16.46
N ALA A 27 -19.16 -10.93 16.61
CA ALA A 27 -18.97 -9.83 17.55
C ALA A 27 -19.21 -10.23 19.02
N SER A 28 -20.11 -11.19 19.25
CA SER A 28 -20.54 -11.64 20.59
C SER A 28 -19.75 -12.83 21.11
N THR A 29 -18.87 -13.40 20.30
CA THR A 29 -17.87 -14.36 20.75
C THR A 29 -16.64 -13.58 21.19
N PRO A 30 -16.43 -13.36 22.50
CA PRO A 30 -15.16 -12.83 22.99
C PRO A 30 -14.06 -13.77 22.50
N GLY A 31 -13.29 -13.28 21.53
CA GLY A 31 -12.25 -14.04 20.84
C GLY A 31 -12.23 -13.97 19.32
N LEU A 32 -13.37 -13.80 18.64
CA LEU A 32 -13.37 -13.77 17.17
C LEU A 32 -13.19 -12.35 16.57
N CYS A 33 -13.43 -11.30 17.38
CA CYS A 33 -13.17 -9.91 16.97
C CYS A 33 -11.96 -9.24 17.64
N THR A 34 -11.22 -9.96 18.50
CA THR A 34 -9.83 -9.66 18.93
C THR A 34 -9.38 -10.81 19.84
N GLU A 35 -9.17 -12.01 19.29
CA GLU A 35 -8.04 -12.81 19.73
C GLU A 35 -6.96 -12.59 18.70
N HIS A 36 -6.04 -11.71 19.10
CA HIS A 36 -4.67 -11.76 18.65
C HIS A 36 -4.25 -13.23 18.57
N THR A 37 -4.07 -13.73 17.36
CA THR A 37 -2.99 -14.66 17.14
C THR A 37 -1.73 -13.89 17.54
N VAL A 38 -1.31 -14.04 18.80
CA VAL A 38 0.06 -13.72 19.24
C VAL A 38 0.99 -14.77 18.62
N SER A 39 0.90 -14.95 17.30
CA SER A 39 1.74 -15.79 16.49
C SER A 39 2.55 -14.82 15.65
N THR A 40 3.86 -14.80 15.87
CA THR A 40 4.96 -14.20 15.10
C THR A 40 4.65 -13.10 14.07
N GLU A 41 3.73 -13.29 13.12
CA GLU A 41 3.24 -12.31 12.14
C GLU A 41 2.76 -10.99 12.76
N SER A 42 2.01 -11.03 13.87
CA SER A 42 1.51 -9.80 14.51
C SER A 42 2.64 -8.97 15.16
N ARG A 43 3.60 -9.65 15.80
CA ARG A 43 4.82 -9.01 16.32
C ARG A 43 5.70 -8.48 15.18
N MET A 44 5.76 -9.17 14.06
CA MET A 44 6.58 -8.77 12.92
C MET A 44 6.00 -7.55 12.19
N THR A 45 4.67 -7.46 12.11
CA THR A 45 4.00 -6.26 11.60
C THR A 45 4.18 -5.07 12.56
N GLU A 46 4.22 -5.29 13.87
CA GLU A 46 4.57 -4.26 14.84
C GLU A 46 6.01 -3.75 14.71
N THR A 47 6.99 -4.63 14.52
CA THR A 47 8.40 -4.23 14.36
C THR A 47 8.66 -3.50 13.03
N LEU A 48 7.89 -3.81 11.98
CA LEU A 48 8.02 -3.14 10.68
C LEU A 48 7.20 -1.85 10.58
N ARG A 49 6.22 -1.60 11.47
CA ARG A 49 5.42 -0.37 11.48
C ARG A 49 6.29 0.91 11.51
N PRO A 50 7.30 1.06 12.40
CA PRO A 50 8.18 2.23 12.39
C PRO A 50 8.92 2.42 11.05
N VAL A 51 9.30 1.32 10.40
CA VAL A 51 9.96 1.35 9.08
C VAL A 51 9.02 1.92 8.02
N LEU A 52 7.76 1.49 8.00
CA LEU A 52 6.76 2.00 7.05
C LEU A 52 6.53 3.50 7.26
N THR A 53 6.38 3.93 8.52
CA THR A 53 6.22 5.35 8.87
C THR A 53 7.44 6.16 8.44
N TYR A 54 8.64 5.63 8.65
CA TYR A 54 9.87 6.28 8.21
C TYR A 54 9.92 6.44 6.69
N ILE A 55 9.61 5.38 5.93
CA ILE A 55 9.56 5.45 4.46
C ILE A 55 8.55 6.51 4.02
N GLN A 56 7.34 6.53 4.58
CA GLN A 56 6.33 7.53 4.20
C GLN A 56 6.83 8.96 4.41
N LYS A 57 7.48 9.23 5.54
CA LYS A 57 7.95 10.57 5.90
C LYS A 57 9.22 11.00 5.17
N HIS A 58 10.11 10.06 4.86
CA HIS A 58 11.46 10.33 4.36
C HIS A 58 11.72 9.75 2.96
N HIS A 59 10.68 9.43 2.19
CA HIS A 59 10.85 8.80 0.87
C HIS A 59 11.66 9.67 -0.11
N SER A 60 11.61 11.00 0.00
CA SER A 60 12.38 11.93 -0.85
C SER A 60 13.88 11.94 -0.53
N GLU A 61 14.29 11.38 0.60
CA GLU A 61 15.68 11.35 1.04
C GLU A 61 16.42 10.10 0.55
N SER A 62 17.74 10.07 0.75
CA SER A 62 18.54 8.86 0.53
C SER A 62 18.30 7.88 1.68
N VAL A 63 17.53 6.83 1.38
CA VAL A 63 17.17 5.77 2.34
C VAL A 63 17.87 4.47 1.96
N THR A 64 18.60 3.89 2.91
CA THR A 64 19.35 2.63 2.74
C THR A 64 18.73 1.47 3.52
N ILE A 65 19.07 0.24 3.13
CA ILE A 65 18.62 -0.97 3.84
C ILE A 65 19.13 -0.99 5.29
N GLU A 66 20.36 -0.54 5.52
CA GLU A 66 20.99 -0.51 6.85
C GLU A 66 20.22 0.41 7.79
N GLN A 67 19.78 1.57 7.30
CA GLN A 67 18.96 2.50 8.08
C GLN A 67 17.61 1.86 8.47
N LEU A 68 16.93 1.24 7.50
CA LEU A 68 15.65 0.59 7.73
C LEU A 68 15.76 -0.62 8.68
N ALA A 69 16.81 -1.42 8.53
CA ALA A 69 17.09 -2.55 9.41
C ALA A 69 17.37 -2.08 10.85
N LYS A 70 18.12 -0.97 11.00
CA LYS A 70 18.38 -0.36 12.32
C LYS A 70 17.09 0.11 13.00
N ILE A 71 16.15 0.70 12.26
CA ILE A 71 14.83 1.10 12.78
C ILE A 71 14.04 -0.13 13.26
N ALA A 72 14.13 -1.25 12.55
CA ALA A 72 13.48 -2.50 12.94
C ALA A 72 14.26 -3.29 14.02
N HIS A 73 15.43 -2.81 14.46
CA HIS A 73 16.35 -3.54 15.34
C HIS A 73 16.78 -4.91 14.79
N MET A 74 17.02 -4.98 13.49
CA MET A 74 17.39 -6.20 12.76
C MET A 74 18.74 -6.04 12.05
N SER A 75 19.40 -7.16 11.75
CA SER A 75 20.48 -7.17 10.75
C SER A 75 19.90 -6.92 9.35
N SER A 76 20.66 -6.31 8.44
CA SER A 76 20.21 -6.02 7.08
C SER A 76 19.69 -7.25 6.34
N SER A 77 20.39 -8.38 6.44
CA SER A 77 20.00 -9.63 5.80
C SER A 77 18.68 -10.18 6.34
N TYR A 78 18.49 -10.16 7.66
CA TYR A 78 17.25 -10.61 8.27
C TYR A 78 16.09 -9.66 7.93
N PHE A 79 16.33 -8.35 7.97
CA PHE A 79 15.36 -7.34 7.60
C PHE A 79 14.85 -7.51 6.17
N MET A 80 15.73 -7.71 5.18
CA MET A 80 15.31 -7.87 3.79
C MET A 80 14.39 -9.08 3.60
N SER A 81 14.76 -10.22 4.18
CA SER A 81 13.95 -11.45 4.12
C SER A 81 12.62 -11.27 4.85
N CYS A 82 12.66 -10.72 6.06
CA CYS A 82 11.50 -10.45 6.89
C CYS A 82 10.53 -9.49 6.18
N PHE A 83 11.02 -8.35 5.68
CA PHE A 83 10.20 -7.36 4.99
C PHE A 83 9.51 -7.97 3.75
N LYS A 84 10.26 -8.70 2.93
CA LYS A 84 9.69 -9.35 1.73
C LYS A 84 8.65 -10.41 2.09
N GLN A 85 8.86 -11.19 3.15
CA GLN A 85 7.90 -12.18 3.61
C GLN A 85 6.59 -11.54 4.10
N ASN A 86 6.67 -10.38 4.78
CA ASN A 86 5.50 -9.71 5.35
C ASN A 86 4.73 -8.87 4.32
N PHE A 87 5.42 -8.25 3.34
CA PHE A 87 4.79 -7.32 2.39
C PHE A 87 4.74 -7.84 0.96
N GLY A 88 5.30 -9.03 0.68
CA GLY A 88 5.37 -9.63 -0.66
C GLY A 88 6.38 -8.96 -1.61
N LEU A 89 6.99 -7.85 -1.20
CA LEU A 89 7.92 -7.05 -2.00
C LEU A 89 9.07 -6.49 -1.15
N GLY A 90 10.19 -6.17 -1.79
CA GLY A 90 11.38 -5.70 -1.09
C GLY A 90 11.24 -4.26 -0.56
N ALA A 91 11.95 -3.92 0.51
CA ALA A 91 11.87 -2.57 1.11
C ALA A 91 12.22 -1.43 0.13
N ILE A 92 13.22 -1.61 -0.74
CA ILE A 92 13.56 -0.61 -1.77
C ILE A 92 12.46 -0.50 -2.83
N GLU A 93 11.81 -1.61 -3.16
CA GLU A 93 10.66 -1.58 -4.06
C GLU A 93 9.49 -0.82 -3.41
N TYR A 94 9.22 -1.08 -2.14
CA TYR A 94 8.21 -0.36 -1.36
C TYR A 94 8.49 1.15 -1.30
N LEU A 95 9.74 1.53 -1.02
CA LEU A 95 10.20 2.91 -1.07
C LEU A 95 9.93 3.55 -2.44
N ASN A 96 10.30 2.86 -3.53
CA ASN A 96 10.04 3.36 -4.87
C ASN A 96 8.54 3.52 -5.14
N GLN A 97 7.67 2.64 -4.64
CA GLN A 97 6.22 2.82 -4.77
C GLN A 97 5.73 4.08 -4.06
N ALA A 98 6.27 4.39 -2.87
CA ALA A 98 5.97 5.63 -2.16
C ALA A 98 6.42 6.86 -2.97
N ARG A 99 7.64 6.83 -3.52
CA ARG A 99 8.18 7.91 -4.37
C ARG A 99 7.34 8.13 -5.62
N ILE A 100 6.96 7.05 -6.33
CA ILE A 100 6.10 7.13 -7.52
C ILE A 100 4.72 7.70 -7.18
N ARG A 101 4.13 7.32 -6.04
CA ARG A 101 2.86 7.90 -5.59
C ARG A 101 2.98 9.42 -5.41
N SER A 102 4.00 9.88 -4.70
CA SER A 102 4.27 11.32 -4.54
C SER A 102 4.51 12.01 -5.90
N ALA A 103 5.17 11.34 -6.84
CA ALA A 103 5.39 11.89 -8.18
C ALA A 103 4.08 12.04 -8.95
N CYS A 104 3.18 11.07 -8.88
CA CYS A 104 1.85 11.17 -9.47
C CYS A 104 1.07 12.38 -8.91
N ASP A 105 1.13 12.61 -7.61
CA ASP A 105 0.46 13.75 -6.97
C ASP A 105 1.05 15.08 -7.46
N LEU A 106 2.37 15.19 -7.57
CA LEU A 106 3.03 16.39 -8.12
C LEU A 106 2.74 16.60 -9.61
N LEU A 107 2.68 15.52 -10.40
CA LEU A 107 2.38 15.60 -11.84
C LEU A 107 0.95 16.11 -12.10
N ARG A 108 0.00 15.77 -11.21
CA ARG A 108 -1.40 16.19 -11.27
C ARG A 108 -1.62 17.63 -10.81
N ASN A 109 -0.91 18.05 -9.76
CA ASN A 109 -1.21 19.29 -9.06
C ASN A 109 -0.24 20.44 -9.40
N THR A 110 0.76 20.22 -10.25
CA THR A 110 1.79 21.23 -10.57
C THR A 110 2.29 21.14 -12.02
N ASP A 111 2.77 22.27 -12.54
CA ASP A 111 3.40 22.40 -13.86
C ASP A 111 4.93 22.18 -13.84
N ARG A 112 5.48 21.72 -12.71
CA ARG A 112 6.92 21.53 -12.54
C ARG A 112 7.49 20.55 -13.57
N SER A 113 8.76 20.68 -13.92
CA SER A 113 9.36 19.77 -14.90
C SER A 113 9.39 18.33 -14.37
N ILE A 114 9.29 17.34 -15.26
CA ILE A 114 9.36 15.92 -14.88
C ILE A 114 10.70 15.61 -14.19
N SER A 115 11.78 16.29 -14.60
CA SER A 115 13.09 16.18 -13.99
C SER A 115 13.08 16.64 -12.53
N ASP A 116 12.53 17.81 -12.25
CA ASP A 116 12.46 18.34 -10.88
C ASP A 116 11.60 17.44 -9.99
N ILE A 117 10.45 16.97 -10.50
CA ILE A 117 9.59 16.03 -9.77
C ILE A 117 10.33 14.73 -9.44
N ALA A 118 11.14 14.20 -10.38
CA ALA A 118 11.93 13.01 -10.12
C ALA A 118 12.93 13.22 -8.97
N PHE A 119 13.66 14.34 -8.98
CA PHE A 119 14.63 14.67 -7.93
C PHE A 119 13.96 14.93 -6.58
N ASP A 120 12.86 15.69 -6.55
CA ASP A 120 12.13 16.01 -5.33
C ASP A 120 11.49 14.79 -4.67
N THR A 121 11.16 13.78 -5.45
CA THR A 121 10.63 12.51 -4.96
C THR A 121 11.72 11.50 -4.61
N GLY A 122 13.00 11.91 -4.61
CA GLY A 122 14.13 11.11 -4.14
C GLY A 122 14.78 10.21 -5.18
N PHE A 123 14.50 10.40 -6.48
CA PHE A 123 15.26 9.74 -7.54
C PHE A 123 16.49 10.57 -7.92
N HIS A 124 17.67 9.93 -7.97
CA HIS A 124 18.91 10.59 -8.39
C HIS A 124 19.20 10.47 -9.89
N ASN A 125 18.36 9.75 -10.63
CA ASN A 125 18.55 9.51 -12.05
C ASN A 125 17.19 9.46 -12.76
N LEU A 126 17.00 10.39 -13.71
CA LEU A 126 15.78 10.50 -14.51
C LEU A 126 15.46 9.24 -15.31
N SER A 127 16.47 8.52 -15.82
CA SER A 127 16.26 7.27 -16.55
C SER A 127 15.71 6.17 -15.64
N ASN A 128 16.18 6.10 -14.39
CA ASN A 128 15.65 5.17 -13.40
C ASN A 128 14.21 5.54 -13.01
N PHE A 129 13.96 6.83 -12.73
CA PHE A 129 12.62 7.34 -12.47
C PHE A 129 11.64 6.96 -13.59
N ASN A 130 11.96 7.27 -14.84
CA ASN A 130 11.09 6.98 -15.99
C ASN A 130 10.78 5.49 -16.11
N ARG A 131 11.78 4.63 -15.90
CA ARG A 131 11.59 3.17 -15.91
C ARG A 131 10.64 2.74 -14.79
N GLN A 132 10.92 3.14 -13.55
CA GLN A 132 10.13 2.75 -12.38
C GLN A 132 8.70 3.30 -12.46
N PHE A 133 8.53 4.54 -12.93
CA PHE A 133 7.24 5.16 -13.15
C PHE A 133 6.42 4.36 -14.16
N ARG A 134 6.98 4.07 -15.35
CA ARG A 134 6.30 3.29 -16.38
C ARG A 134 5.97 1.88 -15.90
N THR A 135 6.88 1.21 -15.20
CA THR A 135 6.62 -0.11 -14.62
C THR A 135 5.46 -0.10 -13.62
N LYS A 136 5.35 0.96 -12.80
CA LYS A 136 4.34 1.01 -11.74
C LYS A 136 2.99 1.59 -12.18
N VAL A 137 2.99 2.55 -13.09
CA VAL A 137 1.82 3.31 -13.53
C VAL A 137 1.28 2.82 -14.88
N GLY A 138 2.13 2.21 -15.71
CA GLY A 138 1.77 1.68 -17.03
C GLY A 138 2.04 2.64 -18.21
N CYS A 139 2.23 3.93 -17.94
CA CYS A 139 2.53 4.95 -18.96
C CYS A 139 3.71 5.85 -18.56
N SER A 140 4.14 6.74 -19.45
CA SER A 140 5.21 7.69 -19.14
C SER A 140 4.72 8.82 -18.23
N PRO A 141 5.58 9.48 -17.42
CA PRO A 141 5.18 10.64 -16.61
C PRO A 141 4.54 11.76 -17.45
N GLN A 142 5.04 11.97 -18.68
CA GLN A 142 4.50 12.97 -19.59
C GLN A 142 3.09 12.61 -20.08
N THR A 143 2.87 11.35 -20.43
CA THR A 143 1.55 10.83 -20.81
C THR A 143 0.58 10.97 -19.64
N TYR A 144 1.00 10.53 -18.45
CA TYR A 144 0.21 10.60 -17.23
C TYR A 144 -0.28 12.03 -16.92
N ARG A 145 0.61 13.02 -17.03
CA ARG A 145 0.23 14.44 -16.84
C ARG A 145 -0.84 14.88 -17.82
N LYS A 146 -0.65 14.60 -19.12
CA LYS A 146 -1.59 15.00 -20.16
C LYS A 146 -2.99 14.41 -19.92
N GLU A 147 -3.06 13.15 -19.52
CA GLU A 147 -4.32 12.47 -19.21
C GLU A 147 -4.98 13.03 -17.95
N SER A 148 -4.20 13.38 -16.93
CA SER A 148 -4.75 13.93 -15.69
C SER A 148 -5.36 15.33 -15.81
N VAL A 149 -4.98 16.10 -16.82
CA VAL A 149 -5.57 17.43 -17.10
C VAL A 149 -6.89 17.31 -17.87
N LEU A 150 -7.17 16.14 -18.46
CA LEU A 150 -8.38 15.86 -19.25
C LEU A 150 -9.52 15.24 -18.43
N SER A 151 -9.33 15.01 -17.13
CA SER A 151 -10.31 14.45 -16.19
C SER A 151 -10.68 15.46 -15.12
#